data_AF-A0A357F489-F1
#
_entry.id   AF-A0A357F489-F1
#
_cell.length_a   1.000
_cell.length_b   1.000
_cell.length_c   1.000
_cell.angle_alpha   90.00
_cell.angle_beta   90.00
_cell.angle_gamma   90.00
#
_symmetry.space_group_name_H-M   'P 1'
#
loop_
_entity.id
_entity.type
_entity.pdbx_description
1 polymer ?
#
loop_
_entity_poly.entity_id
_entity_poly.type
_entity_poly.pdbx_seq_one_letter_code
_entity_poly.pdbx_strand_id
1 'polypeptide(L)' 'MKNADKLTIALAQIAPIWFDREKTLAKVGEFITDAAKGGAAIVGFGEALVPGYPFWIEYSNV' A
#
# COMPACT_ATOMS: atom_id res chain seq x y z
N MET A 1 25.93 4.83 -11.20
CA MET A 1 25.53 3.50 -11.70
C MET A 1 24.81 2.77 -10.57
N LYS A 2 23.66 2.13 -10.82
CA LYS A 2 23.02 1.25 -9.83
C LYS A 2 23.96 0.06 -9.58
N ASN A 3 24.28 -0.24 -8.33
CA ASN A 3 25.11 -1.38 -7.97
C ASN A 3 24.31 -2.66 -8.25
N ALA A 4 24.86 -3.61 -9.00
CA ALA A 4 24.11 -4.78 -9.50
C ALA A 4 23.48 -5.62 -8.36
N ASP A 5 24.10 -5.59 -7.17
CA ASP A 5 23.67 -6.35 -6.00
C ASP A 5 22.84 -5.53 -4.99
N LYS A 6 22.41 -4.31 -5.34
CA LYS A 6 21.62 -3.44 -4.44
C LYS A 6 20.22 -3.19 -4.99
N LEU A 7 19.21 -3.57 -4.20
CA LEU A 7 17.80 -3.33 -4.48
C LEU A 7 17.22 -2.30 -3.49
N THR A 8 16.54 -1.27 -4.01
CA THR A 8 15.78 -0.32 -3.19
C THR A 8 14.32 -0.77 -3.12
N ILE A 9 13.77 -0.84 -1.90
CA ILE A 9 12.39 -1.26 -1.65
C ILE A 9 11.68 -0.13 -0.89
N ALA A 10 10.41 0.11 -1.21
CA ALA A 10 9.54 1.02 -0.49
C ALA A 10 8.50 0.25 0.34
N LEU A 11 8.09 0.82 1.46
CA LEU A 11 6.98 0.32 2.29
C LEU A 11 5.96 1.46 2.43
N ALA A 12 4.78 1.26 1.87
CA ALA A 12 3.72 2.25 1.88
C ALA A 12 2.80 2.04 3.09
N GLN A 13 3.04 2.81 4.14
CA GLN A 13 2.16 2.87 5.30
C GLN A 13 1.06 3.92 5.05
N ILE A 14 -0.10 3.46 4.58
CA ILE A 14 -1.22 4.32 4.18
C ILE A 14 -2.55 3.78 4.70
N ALA A 15 -3.47 4.68 5.02
CA ALA A 15 -4.85 4.34 5.30
C ALA A 15 -5.66 4.13 4.00
N PRO A 16 -6.66 3.24 3.99
CA PRO A 16 -7.58 3.10 2.87
C PRO A 16 -8.52 4.29 2.74
N ILE A 17 -9.29 4.34 1.66
CA ILE A 17 -10.54 5.10 1.62
C ILE A 17 -11.65 4.14 2.03
N TRP A 18 -12.13 4.28 3.27
CA TRP A 18 -13.07 3.35 3.88
C TRP A 18 -14.29 3.07 3.00
N PHE A 19 -14.58 1.78 2.81
CA PHE A 19 -15.71 1.28 2.02
C PHE A 19 -15.73 1.74 0.55
N ASP A 20 -14.60 2.23 0.02
CA ASP A 20 -14.47 2.65 -1.37
C ASP A 20 -13.28 1.96 -2.03
N ARG A 21 -13.57 0.88 -2.74
CA ARG A 21 -12.57 0.08 -3.45
C ARG A 21 -11.85 0.87 -4.53
N GLU A 22 -12.61 1.58 -5.37
CA GLU A 22 -12.06 2.27 -6.54
C GLU A 22 -11.16 3.43 -6.13
N LYS A 23 -11.57 4.24 -5.15
CA LYS A 23 -10.70 5.31 -4.63
C LYS A 23 -9.49 4.77 -3.89
N THR A 24 -9.62 3.64 -3.19
CA THR A 24 -8.45 3.01 -2.54
C THR A 24 -7.47 2.47 -3.58
N LEU A 25 -7.95 1.88 -4.68
CA LEU A 25 -7.10 1.45 -5.80
C LEU A 25 -6.40 2.62 -6.48
N ALA A 26 -7.10 3.74 -6.72
CA ALA A 26 -6.49 4.95 -7.25
C ALA A 26 -5.33 5.44 -6.36
N LYS A 27 -5.56 5.49 -5.04
CA LYS A 27 -4.53 5.83 -4.05
C LYS A 27 -3.35 4.85 -4.07
N VAL A 28 -3.58 3.54 -4.21
CA VAL A 28 -2.50 2.56 -4.37
C VAL A 28 -1.66 2.89 -5.61
N GLY A 29 -2.29 3.24 -6.73
CA GLY A 29 -1.59 3.65 -7.95
C GLY A 29 -0.71 4.90 -7.79
N GLU A 30 -1.20 5.90 -7.04
CA GLU A 30 -0.42 7.10 -6.68
C GLU A 30 0.84 6.72 -5.90
N PHE A 31 0.71 5.87 -4.89
CA PHE A 31 1.85 5.44 -4.06
C PHE A 31 2.83 4.52 -4.79
N ILE A 32 2.38 3.71 -5.75
CA ILE A 32 3.28 2.97 -6.66
C ILE A 32 4.12 3.98 -7.47
N THR A 33 3.48 5.01 -8.00
CA THR A 33 4.15 6.05 -8.80
C THR A 33 5.17 6.82 -7.95
N ASP A 34 4.82 7.15 -6.71
CA ASP A 34 5.73 7.86 -5.80
C ASP A 34 6.90 6.99 -5.33
N ALA A 35 6.68 5.69 -5.09
CA ALA A 35 7.76 4.74 -4.82
C ALA A 35 8.74 4.65 -6.00
N ALA A 36 8.22 4.61 -7.22
CA ALA A 36 9.04 4.60 -8.44
C ALA A 36 9.85 5.90 -8.59
N LYS A 37 9.26 7.07 -8.31
CA LYS A 37 10.00 8.37 -8.27
C LYS A 37 11.11 8.35 -7.22
N GLY A 38 10.91 7.68 -6.09
CA GLY A 38 11.93 7.43 -5.06
C GLY A 38 13.01 6.41 -5.46
N GLY A 39 12.93 5.83 -6.65
CA GLY A 39 13.88 4.86 -7.17
C GLY A 39 13.71 3.44 -6.63
N ALA A 40 12.60 3.15 -5.95
CA ALA A 40 12.28 1.81 -5.48
C ALA A 40 11.93 0.89 -6.67
N ALA A 41 12.38 -0.37 -6.58
CA ALA A 41 12.05 -1.42 -7.54
C ALA A 41 10.85 -2.26 -7.10
N ILE A 42 10.57 -2.28 -5.79
CA ILE A 42 9.45 -2.99 -5.17
C ILE A 42 8.81 -2.04 -4.16
N VAL A 43 7.49 -2.09 -4.05
CA VAL A 43 6.72 -1.44 -2.98
C VAL A 43 5.80 -2.45 -2.31
N GLY A 44 5.85 -2.52 -0.98
CA GLY A 44 4.93 -3.32 -0.15
C GLY A 44 3.83 -2.45 0.45
N PHE A 45 2.65 -3.03 0.64
CA PHE A 45 1.48 -2.39 1.25
C PHE A 45 1.01 -3.20 2.47
N GLY A 46 0.24 -2.54 3.35
CA GLY A 46 -0.41 -3.20 4.48
C GLY A 46 -1.41 -4.29 4.05
N GLU A 47 -1.58 -5.29 4.91
CA GLU A 47 -2.55 -6.38 4.68
C GLU A 47 -3.97 -5.84 4.54
N ALA A 48 -4.74 -6.46 3.62
CA ALA A 48 -6.14 -6.14 3.36
C ALA A 48 -6.45 -4.64 3.14
N LEU A 49 -5.49 -3.88 2.61
CA LEU A 49 -5.62 -2.44 2.41
C LEU A 49 -6.81 -2.05 1.50
N VAL A 50 -7.21 -2.90 0.55
CA VAL A 50 -8.29 -2.58 -0.41
C VAL A 50 -9.55 -3.40 -0.10
N PRO A 51 -10.72 -2.79 0.22
CA PRO A 51 -10.97 -1.37 0.50
C PRO A 51 -10.68 -0.96 1.96
N GLY A 52 -9.99 -1.80 2.73
CA GLY A 52 -9.65 -1.56 4.13
C GLY A 52 -9.90 -2.79 4.99
N TYR A 53 -9.00 -3.06 5.93
CA TYR A 53 -9.12 -4.20 6.83
C TYR A 53 -10.33 -4.01 7.77
N PRO A 54 -11.21 -5.03 7.91
CA PRO A 54 -12.43 -4.93 8.71
C PRO A 54 -12.16 -5.09 10.21
N PHE A 55 -11.46 -4.11 10.80
CA PHE A 55 -11.06 -4.13 12.21
C PHE A 55 -12.23 -4.27 13.19
N TRP A 56 -13.45 -3.88 12.77
CA TRP A 56 -14.66 -3.98 13.59
C TRP A 56 -15.08 -5.41 13.90
N ILE A 57 -14.61 -6.42 13.16
CA ILE A 57 -14.91 -7.83 13.44
C ILE A 57 -14.35 -8.24 14.82
N GLU A 58 -13.19 -7.69 15.20
CA GLU A 58 -12.56 -7.96 16.50
C GLU A 58 -13.38 -7.42 17.68
N TYR A 59 -14.30 -6.48 17.41
CA TYR A 59 -15.17 -5.84 18.40
C TYR A 59 -16.61 -6.34 18.35
N SER A 60 -16.95 -7.25 17.43
CA SER A 60 -18.29 -7.83 17.36
C SER A 60 -18.41 -9.02 18.31
N ASN A 61 -19.43 -9.02 19.19
CA ASN A 61 -19.76 -10.12 20.11
C ASN A 61 -20.42 -11.33 19.40
N VAL A 62 -20.07 -11.57 18.13
CA VAL A 62 -20.54 -12.76 17.38
C VAL A 62 -19.55 -13.89 17.52
#